data_AF-B1P4G8-F1
#
_entry.id   AF-B1P4G8-F1
#
_cell.length_a   1.000
_cell.length_b   1.000
_cell.length_c   1.000
_cell.angle_alpha   90.00
_cell.angle_beta   90.00
_cell.angle_gamma   90.00
#
_symmetry.space_group_name_H-M   'P 1'
#
loop_
_entity.id
_entity.type
_entity.pdbx_description
1 polymer ?
#
loop_
_entity_poly.entity_id
_entity_poly.type
_entity_poly.pdbx_seq_one_letter_code
_entity_poly.pdbx_strand_id
1 'polypeptide(L)'
;YHLFYQYNPKGAVFGDQMVWAHSVSYDLINWVRLKHALYPTEPFDINSCWSGSVTILPGNKPAILYTGIDANHTQVQNLAVPKNLSDPLLLEWVKLSGNPVMVRPSGVNRDDFRDPTTAWLGPDGKWNVIVGGKLNNRGIAFLYQSVDFVNWTKHENPLYSVEQTGMWECPDF
;
A
#
# COMPACT_ATOMS: atom_id res chain seq x y z
N TYR A 1 -1.74 -15.92 -11.32
CA TYR A 1 -2.42 -15.01 -10.36
C TYR A 1 -1.63 -14.94 -9.07
N HIS A 2 -1.54 -13.76 -8.46
CA HIS A 2 -0.89 -13.54 -7.16
C HIS A 2 -1.94 -13.04 -6.17
N LEU A 3 -1.91 -13.57 -4.95
CA LEU A 3 -2.71 -13.10 -3.83
C LEU A 3 -1.77 -12.78 -2.67
N PHE A 4 -1.90 -11.57 -2.15
CA PHE A 4 -1.24 -11.14 -0.93
C PHE A 4 -2.29 -10.87 0.14
N TYR A 5 -1.96 -11.13 1.40
CA TYR A 5 -2.91 -10.95 2.51
C TYR A 5 -2.21 -10.63 3.82
N GLN A 6 -2.89 -9.81 4.65
CA GLN A 6 -2.46 -9.53 6.02
C GLN A 6 -2.40 -10.83 6.81
N TYR A 7 -1.23 -11.11 7.37
CA TYR A 7 -0.99 -12.36 8.09
C TYR A 7 -0.21 -12.09 9.38
N ASN A 8 -0.63 -12.75 10.47
CA ASN A 8 0.14 -12.80 11.72
C ASN A 8 0.98 -14.09 11.74
N PRO A 9 2.32 -14.02 11.63
CA PRO A 9 3.17 -15.21 11.67
C PRO A 9 3.23 -15.88 13.05
N LYS A 10 2.76 -15.22 14.10
CA LYS A 10 2.95 -15.61 15.51
C LYS A 10 1.67 -16.06 16.22
N GLY A 11 0.50 -15.99 15.58
CA GLY A 11 -0.74 -16.36 16.25
C GLY A 11 -2.00 -16.28 15.39
N ALA A 12 -3.11 -16.74 15.97
CA ALA A 12 -4.43 -16.76 15.33
C ALA A 12 -5.28 -15.50 15.58
N VAL A 13 -4.66 -14.44 16.11
CA VAL A 13 -5.30 -13.13 16.37
C VAL A 13 -4.57 -12.04 15.60
N PHE A 14 -5.16 -10.85 15.50
CA PHE A 14 -4.42 -9.68 15.00
C PHE A 14 -3.20 -9.42 15.91
N GLY A 15 -2.03 -9.18 15.32
CA GLY A 15 -0.78 -9.05 16.04
C GLY A 15 -0.13 -7.69 15.85
N ASP A 16 0.86 -7.39 16.69
CA ASP A 16 1.60 -6.12 16.60
C ASP A 16 2.36 -5.97 15.28
N GLN A 17 2.87 -7.10 14.74
CA GLN A 17 3.64 -7.15 13.49
C GLN A 17 2.93 -8.01 12.45
N MET A 18 2.15 -7.34 11.60
CA MET A 18 1.52 -7.95 10.43
C MET A 18 2.48 -7.95 9.24
N VAL A 19 2.37 -8.99 8.41
CA VAL A 19 3.17 -9.19 7.19
C VAL A 19 2.24 -9.41 5.99
N TRP A 20 2.78 -9.31 4.79
CA TRP A 20 2.11 -9.79 3.57
C TRP A 20 2.51 -11.24 3.31
N ALA A 21 1.64 -12.17 3.68
CA ALA A 21 1.75 -13.53 3.16
C ALA A 21 1.37 -13.56 1.68
N HIS A 22 1.87 -14.55 0.95
CA HIS A 22 1.81 -14.59 -0.51
C HIS A 22 1.48 -16.00 -0.98
N SER A 23 0.51 -16.09 -1.88
CA SER A 23 0.14 -17.30 -2.59
C SER A 23 0.00 -17.04 -4.08
N VAL A 24 0.23 -18.06 -4.90
CA VAL A 24 0.00 -17.99 -6.35
C VAL A 24 -0.96 -19.08 -6.81
N SER A 25 -1.65 -18.82 -7.91
CA SER A 25 -2.58 -19.75 -8.53
C SER A 25 -2.57 -19.58 -10.05
N TYR A 26 -2.88 -20.67 -10.77
CA TYR A 26 -3.12 -20.65 -12.21
C TYR A 26 -4.61 -20.50 -12.55
N ASP A 27 -5.52 -20.71 -11.59
CA ASP A 27 -6.97 -20.80 -11.82
C ASP A 27 -7.84 -20.06 -10.78
N LEU A 28 -7.19 -19.34 -9.84
CA LEU A 28 -7.82 -18.66 -8.68
C LEU A 28 -8.52 -19.60 -7.67
N ILE A 29 -8.40 -20.92 -7.84
CA ILE A 29 -9.03 -21.93 -6.98
C ILE A 29 -7.96 -22.70 -6.21
N ASN A 30 -6.95 -23.20 -6.91
CA ASN A 30 -5.86 -23.99 -6.35
C ASN A 30 -4.66 -23.07 -6.07
N TRP A 31 -4.28 -22.96 -4.80
CA TRP A 31 -3.26 -22.01 -4.34
C TRP A 31 -2.02 -22.71 -3.80
N VAL A 32 -0.85 -22.21 -4.20
CA VAL A 32 0.44 -22.60 -3.63
C VAL A 32 0.90 -21.49 -2.70
N ARG A 33 1.10 -21.82 -1.42
CA ARG A 33 1.68 -20.90 -0.43
C ARG A 33 3.16 -20.67 -0.72
N LEU A 34 3.57 -19.41 -0.71
CA LEU A 34 4.96 -18.98 -0.88
C LEU A 34 5.51 -18.34 0.40
N LYS A 35 6.76 -17.85 0.33
CA LYS A 35 7.36 -17.03 1.40
C LYS A 35 6.60 -15.71 1.54
N HIS A 36 6.64 -15.09 2.72
CA HIS A 36 6.05 -13.77 2.90
C HIS A 36 6.74 -12.76 1.98
N ALA A 37 5.97 -11.96 1.25
CA ALA A 37 6.47 -11.01 0.27
C ALA A 37 6.99 -9.73 0.93
N LEU A 38 6.25 -9.19 1.91
CA LEU A 38 6.63 -8.03 2.71
C LEU A 38 6.57 -8.38 4.20
N TYR A 39 7.58 -7.97 4.94
CA TYR A 39 7.66 -8.07 6.39
C TYR A 39 8.48 -6.88 6.92
N PRO A 40 8.30 -6.44 8.19
CA PRO A 40 9.05 -5.31 8.74
C PRO A 40 10.57 -5.48 8.62
N THR A 41 11.25 -4.52 7.99
CA THR A 41 12.72 -4.55 7.87
C THR A 41 13.38 -3.17 8.00
N GLU A 42 12.64 -2.10 7.75
CA GLU A 42 13.21 -0.75 7.63
C GLU A 42 12.44 0.24 8.53
N PRO A 43 13.01 1.40 8.88
CA PRO A 43 12.38 2.36 9.79
C PRO A 43 10.95 2.79 9.40
N PHE A 44 10.62 2.79 8.10
CA PHE A 44 9.31 3.18 7.57
C PHE A 44 8.23 2.09 7.68
N ASP A 45 8.58 0.87 8.07
CA ASP A 45 7.62 -0.22 8.30
C ASP A 45 8.00 -1.16 9.46
N ILE A 46 8.94 -0.73 10.32
CA ILE A 46 9.56 -1.54 11.36
C ILE A 46 8.55 -2.15 12.34
N ASN A 47 7.38 -1.51 12.50
CA ASN A 47 6.34 -1.99 13.38
C ASN A 47 5.30 -2.87 12.67
N SER A 48 5.06 -2.72 11.36
CA SER A 48 4.09 -3.54 10.62
C SER A 48 4.11 -3.21 9.12
N CYS A 49 3.79 -4.21 8.29
CA CYS A 49 3.41 -4.02 6.89
C CYS A 49 1.90 -4.24 6.74
N TRP A 50 1.13 -3.16 6.70
CA TRP A 50 -0.32 -3.15 6.53
C TRP A 50 -0.75 -3.17 5.06
N SER A 51 -2.05 -3.11 4.81
CA SER A 51 -2.68 -3.28 3.51
C SER A 51 -2.21 -2.28 2.46
N GLY A 52 -2.56 -2.57 1.22
CA GLY A 52 -2.08 -1.88 0.03
C GLY A 52 -2.45 -2.66 -1.22
N SER A 53 -1.96 -2.18 -2.35
CA SER A 53 -2.39 -2.62 -3.66
C SER A 53 -1.23 -2.76 -4.64
N VAL A 54 -1.44 -3.55 -5.68
CA VAL A 54 -0.48 -3.75 -6.78
C VAL A 54 -0.92 -2.93 -7.98
N THR A 55 0.02 -2.21 -8.59
CA THR A 55 -0.15 -1.57 -9.91
C THR A 55 0.83 -2.18 -10.90
N ILE A 56 0.36 -2.54 -12.10
CA ILE A 56 1.24 -3.00 -13.18
C ILE A 56 1.67 -1.79 -14.01
N LEU A 57 2.92 -1.35 -13.83
CA LEU A 57 3.50 -0.23 -14.56
C LEU A 57 3.86 -0.63 -16.01
N PRO A 58 4.02 0.36 -16.93
CA PRO A 58 4.49 0.12 -18.29
C PRO A 58 5.74 -0.75 -18.36
N GLY A 59 5.74 -1.67 -19.33
CA GLY A 59 6.79 -2.70 -19.45
C GLY A 59 6.60 -3.90 -18.52
N ASN A 60 5.36 -4.16 -18.07
CA ASN A 60 4.99 -5.32 -17.24
C ASN A 60 5.74 -5.36 -15.90
N LYS A 61 5.83 -4.22 -15.22
CA LYS A 61 6.56 -4.06 -13.96
C LYS A 61 5.57 -3.87 -12.81
N PRO A 62 5.23 -4.92 -12.03
CA PRO A 62 4.38 -4.75 -10.87
C PRO A 62 5.09 -3.92 -9.80
N ALA A 63 4.34 -3.04 -9.15
CA ALA A 63 4.76 -2.21 -8.04
C ALA A 63 3.70 -2.28 -6.93
N ILE A 64 4.13 -2.49 -5.69
CA ILE A 64 3.27 -2.47 -4.51
C ILE A 64 3.38 -1.10 -3.86
N LEU A 65 2.23 -0.44 -3.68
CA LEU A 65 2.09 0.59 -2.65
C LEU A 65 1.42 -0.05 -1.44
N TYR A 66 1.98 0.15 -0.25
CA TYR A 66 1.44 -0.39 1.00
C TYR A 66 1.65 0.56 2.16
N THR A 67 0.81 0.43 3.19
CA THR A 67 0.99 1.16 4.44
C THR A 67 2.00 0.45 5.34
N GLY A 68 3.07 1.14 5.72
CA GLY A 68 3.93 0.72 6.82
C GLY A 68 3.58 1.46 8.11
N ILE A 69 3.89 0.84 9.25
CA ILE A 69 3.91 1.51 10.54
C ILE A 69 5.36 1.84 10.87
N ASP A 70 5.69 3.13 10.82
CA ASP A 70 7.05 3.62 11.04
C ASP A 70 7.47 3.50 12.52
N ALA A 71 8.74 3.83 12.81
CA ALA A 71 9.30 3.81 14.17
C ALA A 71 8.55 4.70 15.19
N ASN A 72 7.75 5.67 14.74
CA ASN A 72 6.94 6.56 15.56
C ASN A 72 5.48 6.11 15.69
N HIS A 73 5.17 4.88 15.27
CA HIS A 73 3.82 4.34 15.18
C HIS A 73 2.88 5.20 14.29
N THR A 74 3.43 5.73 13.20
CA THR A 74 2.69 6.51 12.19
C THR A 74 2.48 5.67 10.94
N GLN A 75 1.27 5.75 10.39
CA GLN A 75 0.96 5.17 9.08
C GLN A 75 1.60 6.01 7.98
N VAL A 76 2.42 5.36 7.15
CA VAL A 76 3.13 5.96 6.02
C VAL A 76 3.03 5.04 4.80
N GLN A 77 3.06 5.59 3.59
CA GLN A 77 2.93 4.78 2.37
C GLN A 77 4.30 4.51 1.76
N ASN A 78 4.54 3.25 1.45
CA ASN A 78 5.82 2.72 1.02
C ASN A 78 5.68 2.05 -0.34
N LEU A 79 6.76 2.09 -1.12
CA LEU A 79 6.87 1.44 -2.42
C LEU A 79 7.78 0.21 -2.32
N ALA A 80 7.34 -0.90 -2.90
CA ALA A 80 8.15 -2.09 -3.13
C ALA A 80 8.00 -2.61 -4.56
N VAL A 81 9.07 -3.17 -5.12
CA VAL A 81 9.13 -3.74 -6.48
C VAL A 81 9.77 -5.13 -6.44
N PRO A 82 9.46 -6.06 -7.37
CA PRO A 82 10.12 -7.34 -7.39
C PRO A 82 11.63 -7.18 -7.62
N LYS A 83 12.41 -7.97 -6.90
CA LYS A 83 13.86 -8.05 -7.09
C LYS A 83 14.24 -8.69 -8.42
N ASN A 84 13.43 -9.64 -8.89
CA ASN A 84 13.65 -10.39 -10.11
C ASN A 84 12.34 -10.52 -10.90
N LEU A 85 12.20 -9.76 -11.99
CA LEU A 85 11.02 -9.82 -12.86
C LEU A 85 10.95 -11.10 -13.71
N SER A 86 12.05 -11.84 -13.83
CA SER A 86 12.08 -13.12 -14.54
C SER A 86 11.58 -14.28 -13.67
N ASP A 87 11.40 -14.06 -12.36
CA ASP A 87 10.79 -15.06 -11.47
C ASP A 87 9.26 -14.99 -11.61
N PRO A 88 8.59 -16.01 -12.19
CA PRO A 88 7.14 -15.99 -12.35
C PRO A 88 6.40 -16.04 -11.00
N LEU A 89 7.08 -16.43 -9.92
CA LEU A 89 6.51 -16.48 -8.58
C LEU A 89 6.68 -15.16 -7.83
N LEU A 90 7.54 -14.24 -8.28
CA LEU A 90 7.84 -12.95 -7.66
C LEU A 90 8.11 -13.07 -6.15
N LEU A 91 9.04 -13.96 -5.77
CA LEU A 91 9.26 -14.34 -4.38
C LEU A 91 9.92 -13.25 -3.53
N GLU A 92 10.80 -12.45 -4.14
CA GLU A 92 11.59 -11.44 -3.43
C GLU A 92 11.19 -10.03 -3.88
N TRP A 93 10.92 -9.17 -2.90
CA TRP A 93 10.56 -7.77 -3.11
C TRP A 93 11.61 -6.85 -2.48
N VAL A 94 11.97 -5.79 -3.19
CA VAL A 94 12.87 -4.73 -2.73
C VAL A 94 12.03 -3.50 -2.42
N LYS A 95 12.16 -3.00 -1.19
CA LYS A 95 11.56 -1.75 -0.76
C LYS A 95 12.43 -0.58 -1.25
N LEU A 96 11.80 0.50 -1.70
CA LEU A 96 12.53 1.68 -2.15
C LEU A 96 13.30 2.30 -0.97
N SER A 97 14.58 2.63 -1.17
CA SER A 97 15.42 3.27 -0.13
C SER A 97 14.92 4.65 0.29
N GLY A 98 14.21 5.35 -0.60
CA GLY A 98 13.60 6.66 -0.34
C GLY A 98 12.22 6.60 0.34
N ASN A 99 11.78 5.43 0.82
CA ASN A 99 10.53 5.32 1.57
C ASN A 99 10.57 6.13 2.88
N PRO A 100 9.41 6.65 3.35
CA PRO A 100 8.09 6.54 2.74
C PRO A 100 7.90 7.50 1.55
N VAL A 101 7.16 7.04 0.52
CA VAL A 101 6.84 7.84 -0.69
C VAL A 101 5.66 8.78 -0.49
N MET A 102 4.78 8.51 0.48
CA MET A 102 3.73 9.44 0.91
C MET A 102 3.57 9.42 2.43
N VAL A 103 3.42 10.59 3.02
CA VAL A 103 3.14 10.78 4.45
C VAL A 103 1.77 11.43 4.64
N ARG A 104 1.22 11.27 5.84
CA ARG A 104 -0.10 11.82 6.19
C ARG A 104 -0.18 13.33 5.90
N PRO A 105 -1.29 13.83 5.34
CA PRO A 105 -1.52 15.27 5.20
C PRO A 105 -1.53 16.00 6.55
N SER A 106 -1.27 17.30 6.53
CA SER A 106 -1.38 18.14 7.74
C SER A 106 -2.79 18.04 8.36
N GLY A 107 -2.85 17.92 9.68
CA GLY A 107 -4.10 17.77 10.44
C GLY A 107 -4.67 16.35 10.49
N VAL A 108 -4.18 15.41 9.67
CA VAL A 108 -4.59 13.99 9.74
C VAL A 108 -3.84 13.30 10.87
N ASN A 109 -4.55 12.52 11.68
CA ASN A 109 -3.93 11.76 12.76
C ASN A 109 -2.96 10.71 12.23
N ARG A 110 -2.01 10.30 13.06
CA ARG A 110 -0.98 9.31 12.70
C ARG A 110 -1.56 7.94 12.32
N ASP A 111 -2.78 7.65 12.76
CA ASP A 111 -3.49 6.39 12.62
C ASP A 111 -4.71 6.48 11.68
N ASP A 112 -4.84 7.55 10.90
CA ASP A 112 -5.97 7.82 10.01
C ASP A 112 -5.55 8.05 8.54
N PHE A 113 -4.51 7.33 8.07
CA PHE A 113 -3.96 7.46 6.72
C PHE A 113 -3.35 6.15 6.19
N ARG A 114 -4.13 5.31 5.50
CA ARG A 114 -3.71 3.96 5.10
C ARG A 114 -4.40 3.44 3.83
N ASP A 115 -3.93 2.29 3.38
CA ASP A 115 -4.52 1.46 2.33
C ASP A 115 -4.50 2.14 0.96
N PRO A 116 -3.32 2.38 0.36
CA PRO A 116 -3.21 2.93 -0.99
C PRO A 116 -3.79 1.96 -2.02
N THR A 117 -4.55 2.50 -2.98
CA THR A 117 -5.22 1.72 -4.03
C THR A 117 -4.28 1.28 -5.15
N THR A 118 -4.79 0.45 -6.05
CA THR A 118 -4.20 0.36 -7.38
C THR A 118 -4.26 1.74 -8.03
N ALA A 119 -3.14 2.17 -8.60
CA ALA A 119 -3.03 3.47 -9.23
C ALA A 119 -3.49 3.39 -10.69
N TRP A 120 -3.98 4.52 -11.21
CA TRP A 120 -4.39 4.65 -12.61
C TRP A 120 -3.66 5.80 -13.30
N LEU A 121 -3.37 5.62 -14.59
CA LEU A 121 -2.70 6.63 -15.41
C LEU A 121 -3.75 7.56 -16.03
N GLY A 122 -3.67 8.86 -15.72
CA GLY A 122 -4.52 9.88 -16.31
C GLY A 122 -4.17 10.18 -17.76
N PRO A 123 -5.07 10.83 -18.52
CA PRO A 123 -4.82 11.24 -19.90
C PRO A 123 -3.71 12.30 -20.02
N ASP A 124 -3.37 12.98 -18.93
CA ASP A 124 -2.24 13.92 -18.82
C ASP A 124 -0.89 13.22 -18.57
N GLY A 125 -0.87 11.89 -18.56
CA GLY A 125 0.33 11.08 -18.35
C GLY A 125 0.78 11.00 -16.89
N LYS A 126 -0.07 11.41 -15.92
CA LYS A 126 0.24 11.32 -14.50
C LYS A 126 -0.48 10.14 -13.85
N TRP A 127 0.23 9.41 -13.00
CA TRP A 127 -0.37 8.44 -12.10
C TRP A 127 -1.21 9.15 -11.05
N ASN A 128 -2.32 8.52 -10.70
CA ASN A 128 -3.20 8.93 -9.62
C ASN A 128 -3.37 7.72 -8.69
N VAL A 129 -3.42 7.98 -7.39
CA VAL A 129 -3.71 6.97 -6.36
C VAL A 129 -4.56 7.61 -5.28
N ILE A 130 -5.45 6.85 -4.65
CA ILE A 130 -6.10 7.29 -3.42
C ILE A 130 -5.56 6.52 -2.20
N VAL A 131 -5.53 7.22 -1.07
CA VAL A 131 -5.22 6.64 0.24
C VAL A 131 -6.40 6.93 1.16
N GLY A 132 -6.87 5.89 1.85
CA GLY A 132 -7.97 5.99 2.80
C GLY A 132 -7.58 6.79 4.02
N GLY A 133 -8.54 7.52 4.58
CA GLY A 133 -8.30 8.31 5.77
C GLY A 133 -9.51 9.03 6.31
N LYS A 134 -9.27 9.85 7.33
CA LYS A 134 -10.29 10.80 7.83
C LYS A 134 -9.67 12.08 8.36
N LEU A 135 -10.50 13.12 8.40
CA LEU A 135 -10.23 14.38 9.11
C LEU A 135 -11.52 14.85 9.78
N ASN A 136 -11.49 15.11 11.09
CA ASN A 136 -12.67 15.57 11.86
C ASN A 136 -13.94 14.71 11.62
N ASN A 137 -13.79 13.38 11.66
CA ASN A 137 -14.85 12.39 11.42
C ASN A 137 -15.46 12.38 9.99
N ARG A 138 -14.87 13.11 9.06
CA ARG A 138 -15.15 13.01 7.62
C ARG A 138 -14.23 11.96 7.02
N GLY A 139 -14.79 10.90 6.43
CA GLY A 139 -14.04 9.92 5.65
C GLY A 139 -13.59 10.53 4.32
N ILE A 140 -12.35 10.27 3.94
CA ILE A 140 -11.68 10.92 2.82
C ILE A 140 -10.92 9.90 2.00
N ALA A 141 -11.07 9.98 0.67
CA ALA A 141 -10.16 9.36 -0.30
C ALA A 141 -9.11 10.42 -0.71
N PHE A 142 -7.95 10.41 -0.05
CA PHE A 142 -6.89 11.38 -0.34
C PHE A 142 -6.26 11.09 -1.69
N LEU A 143 -6.41 12.02 -2.65
CA LEU A 143 -5.84 11.89 -3.99
C LEU A 143 -4.39 12.35 -4.02
N TYR A 144 -3.51 11.52 -4.58
CA TYR A 144 -2.11 11.85 -4.85
C TYR A 144 -1.79 11.64 -6.34
N GLN A 145 -0.86 12.43 -6.84
CA GLN A 145 -0.41 12.36 -8.24
C GLN A 145 1.11 12.20 -8.35
N SER A 146 1.57 11.45 -9.34
CA SER A 146 3.00 11.25 -9.62
C SER A 146 3.26 11.11 -11.12
N VAL A 147 4.44 11.53 -11.58
CA VAL A 147 4.91 11.29 -12.96
C VAL A 147 5.78 10.04 -13.08
N ASP A 148 6.45 9.65 -12.00
CA ASP A 148 7.49 8.61 -11.98
C ASP A 148 7.18 7.45 -11.03
N PHE A 149 6.01 7.47 -10.38
CA PHE A 149 5.53 6.51 -9.39
C PHE A 149 6.30 6.54 -8.05
N VAL A 150 7.27 7.43 -7.90
CA VAL A 150 8.13 7.56 -6.70
C VAL A 150 7.84 8.86 -5.97
N ASN A 151 7.80 9.98 -6.69
CA ASN A 151 7.55 11.29 -6.15
C ASN A 151 6.05 11.60 -6.25
N TRP A 152 5.36 11.59 -5.11
CA TRP A 152 3.91 11.80 -5.03
C TRP A 152 3.59 13.16 -4.42
N THR A 153 2.70 13.90 -5.07
CA THR A 153 2.17 15.18 -4.59
C THR A 153 0.70 15.01 -4.24
N LYS A 154 0.29 15.42 -3.03
CA LYS A 154 -1.12 15.43 -2.65
C LYS A 154 -1.87 16.44 -3.51
N HIS A 155 -2.97 16.04 -4.11
CA HIS A 155 -3.88 16.95 -4.78
C HIS A 155 -4.58 17.84 -3.73
N GLU A 156 -4.92 19.08 -4.11
CA GLU A 156 -5.56 20.05 -3.19
C GLU A 156 -6.89 19.50 -2.65
N ASN A 157 -7.73 19.01 -3.58
CA ASN A 157 -8.99 18.38 -3.27
C ASN A 157 -8.84 16.84 -3.20
N PRO A 158 -9.48 16.17 -2.23
CA PRO A 158 -9.58 14.72 -2.25
C PRO A 158 -10.37 14.25 -3.49
N LEU A 159 -10.26 12.96 -3.83
CA LEU A 159 -11.09 12.39 -4.89
C LEU A 159 -12.58 12.45 -4.48
N TYR A 160 -12.85 12.06 -3.24
CA TYR A 160 -14.18 12.14 -2.65
C TYR A 160 -14.09 12.17 -1.12
N SER A 161 -15.15 12.66 -0.47
CA SER A 161 -15.26 12.64 0.99
C SER A 161 -16.70 12.72 1.45
N VAL A 162 -17.01 12.13 2.61
CA VAL A 162 -18.36 12.17 3.20
C VAL A 162 -18.26 12.43 4.70
N GLU A 163 -19.06 13.38 5.19
CA GLU A 163 -19.13 13.69 6.61
C GLU A 163 -19.70 12.53 7.42
N GLN A 164 -19.29 12.42 8.69
CA GLN A 164 -19.84 11.48 9.67
C GLN A 164 -19.72 10.00 9.30
N THR A 165 -18.81 9.65 8.39
CA THR A 165 -18.53 8.25 8.04
C THR A 165 -17.36 7.66 8.82
N GLY A 166 -16.58 8.49 9.51
CA GLY A 166 -15.38 8.04 10.22
C GLY A 166 -14.25 7.70 9.26
N MET A 167 -13.49 6.66 9.58
CA MET A 167 -12.33 6.24 8.78
C MET A 167 -12.79 5.53 7.51
N TRP A 168 -12.24 5.91 6.36
CA TRP A 168 -12.30 5.07 5.16
C TRP A 168 -11.08 4.17 5.08
N GLU A 169 -11.31 2.87 5.21
CA GLU A 169 -10.30 1.82 5.05
C GLU A 169 -10.46 1.14 3.69
N CYS A 170 -9.36 0.65 3.15
CA CYS A 170 -9.30 -0.08 1.87
C CYS A 170 -10.19 0.53 0.76
N PRO A 171 -10.03 1.82 0.41
CA PRO A 171 -10.74 2.38 -0.73
C PRO A 171 -10.36 1.62 -2.03
N ASP A 172 -11.19 1.75 -3.06
CA ASP A 172 -10.91 1.23 -4.41
C ASP A 172 -11.59 2.12 -5.47
N PHE A 173 -11.02 2.23 -6.67
CA PHE A 173 -11.49 3.12 -7.75
C PHE A 173 -11.10 2.64 -9.16
#